data_AF-A0A511NGE5-F1
#
_entry.id   AF-A0A511NGE5-F1
#
_cell.length_a   1.000
_cell.length_b   1.000
_cell.length_c   1.000
_cell.angle_alpha   90.00
_cell.angle_beta   90.00
_cell.angle_gamma   90.00
#
_symmetry.space_group_name_H-M   'P 1'
#
loop_
_entity.id
_entity.type
_entity.pdbx_description
1 polymer ?
#
loop_
_entity_poly.entity_id
_entity_poly.type
_entity_poly.pdbx_seq_one_letter_code
_entity_poly.pdbx_strand_id
1 'polypeptide(L)'
;MKMKKLKIVLSVSILSVFVLTSCQNKEESKEVTHAEHATEKSQEPQVLAYNVGDKVPNNQVCMVNNAYMGKDQFEVPYDGKTYYGCCNMCVERIPNDETARKATDPFTGKQIDKANAYIVLKDQIGNVDYFENEDNYKKFSQLK
;
A
#
# COMPACT_ATOMS: atom_id res chain seq x y z
N MET A 1 -28.54 -59.30 17.55
CA MET A 1 -29.07 -59.21 18.93
C MET A 1 -29.37 -57.74 19.25
N LYS A 2 -30.66 -57.44 19.51
CA LYS A 2 -31.30 -56.33 20.28
C LYS A 2 -30.50 -55.00 20.41
N MET A 3 -30.93 -53.93 19.73
CA MET A 3 -31.78 -52.81 20.23
C MET A 3 -31.22 -52.11 21.48
N LYS A 4 -31.10 -50.77 21.49
CA LYS A 4 -32.21 -49.88 21.86
C LYS A 4 -31.99 -48.45 21.34
N LYS A 5 -33.07 -47.86 20.82
CA LYS A 5 -33.27 -46.42 20.69
C LYS A 5 -33.59 -45.85 22.08
N LEU A 6 -33.11 -44.64 22.39
CA LEU A 6 -33.63 -43.86 23.51
C LEU A 6 -33.93 -42.44 23.03
N LYS A 7 -35.22 -42.09 23.05
CA LYS A 7 -35.76 -40.74 22.88
C LYS A 7 -36.31 -40.33 24.25
N ILE A 8 -35.85 -39.21 24.83
CA ILE A 8 -36.47 -38.51 25.97
C ILE A 8 -36.13 -37.01 25.77
N VAL A 9 -37.02 -36.20 25.17
CA VAL A 9 -38.14 -35.40 25.73
C VAL A 9 -37.69 -34.01 26.23
N LEU A 10 -38.39 -33.00 25.68
CA LEU A 10 -38.47 -31.58 26.00
C LEU A 10 -38.26 -31.19 27.48
N SER A 11 -37.58 -30.06 27.69
CA SER A 11 -38.03 -29.06 28.68
C SER A 11 -37.81 -27.65 28.15
N VAL A 12 -38.88 -26.86 28.24
CA VAL A 12 -38.99 -25.44 27.90
C VAL A 12 -38.71 -24.63 29.17
N SER A 13 -37.93 -23.56 29.09
CA SER A 13 -37.85 -22.46 30.07
C SER A 13 -37.27 -21.23 29.35
N ILE A 14 -38.12 -20.37 28.80
CA ILE A 14 -38.62 -19.11 29.38
C ILE A 14 -37.53 -18.03 29.55
N LEU A 15 -37.56 -17.10 28.57
CA LEU A 15 -37.57 -15.64 28.73
C LEU A 15 -36.48 -14.98 29.60
N SER A 16 -35.56 -14.26 28.94
CA SER A 16 -34.95 -13.06 29.54
C SER A 16 -34.80 -11.98 28.47
N VAL A 17 -35.50 -10.88 28.73
CA VAL A 17 -35.60 -9.66 27.94
C VAL A 17 -34.29 -8.89 28.07
N PHE A 18 -33.59 -8.65 26.96
CA PHE A 18 -32.50 -7.68 26.94
C PHE A 18 -33.09 -6.27 26.78
N VAL A 19 -33.26 -5.59 27.93
CA VAL A 19 -33.63 -4.18 28.00
C VAL A 19 -32.37 -3.35 27.70
N LEU A 20 -32.38 -2.60 26.60
CA LEU A 20 -31.39 -1.56 26.32
C LEU A 20 -31.58 -0.43 27.34
N THR A 21 -30.72 -0.38 28.35
CA THR A 21 -30.65 0.71 29.32
C THR A 21 -29.41 1.54 29.04
N SER A 22 -29.62 2.63 28.31
CA SER A 22 -28.74 3.79 28.27
C SER A 22 -28.89 4.55 29.59
N CYS A 23 -27.78 4.82 30.29
CA CYS A 23 -27.71 5.87 31.30
C CYS A 23 -26.29 6.43 31.41
N GLN A 24 -26.28 7.75 31.60
CA GLN A 24 -25.20 8.73 31.48
C GLN A 24 -24.49 9.00 32.81
N ASN A 25 -23.26 9.52 32.69
CA ASN A 25 -22.51 10.44 33.56
C ASN A 25 -21.73 9.95 34.81
N LYS A 26 -20.41 10.22 34.78
CA LYS A 26 -19.64 11.08 35.72
C LYS A 26 -18.20 11.30 35.19
N GLU A 27 -17.88 12.51 34.71
CA GLU A 27 -17.10 13.61 35.36
C GLU A 27 -15.58 13.33 35.49
N GLU A 28 -14.75 13.96 34.63
CA GLU A 28 -13.77 15.03 34.92
C GLU A 28 -12.40 14.47 35.42
N SER A 29 -11.19 14.86 35.03
CA SER A 29 -10.60 15.95 34.24
C SER A 29 -9.16 15.52 33.88
N LYS A 30 -8.72 15.74 32.64
CA LYS A 30 -7.43 16.40 32.33
C LYS A 30 -7.27 16.61 30.83
N GLU A 31 -7.45 17.87 30.47
CA GLU A 31 -7.01 18.56 29.28
C GLU A 31 -5.57 18.19 28.88
N VAL A 32 -5.39 17.67 27.67
CA VAL A 32 -4.36 18.14 26.74
C VAL A 32 -4.97 18.10 25.34
N THR A 33 -5.37 19.29 24.89
CA THR A 33 -5.43 19.74 23.49
C THR A 33 -4.72 18.82 22.50
N HIS A 34 -5.50 18.09 21.69
CA HIS A 34 -5.17 17.88 20.28
C HIS A 34 -6.44 18.06 19.49
N ALA A 35 -6.48 19.21 18.83
CA ALA A 35 -7.48 19.55 17.85
C ALA A 35 -7.65 18.38 16.88
N GLU A 36 -8.90 17.98 16.75
CA GLU A 36 -9.51 17.50 15.53
C GLU A 36 -8.85 18.14 14.31
N HIS A 37 -8.08 17.32 13.58
CA HIS A 37 -7.81 17.56 12.18
C HIS A 37 -7.94 16.23 11.46
N ALA A 38 -9.19 15.77 11.37
CA ALA A 38 -9.62 15.00 10.23
C ALA A 38 -9.56 15.92 9.01
N THR A 39 -8.35 16.10 8.45
CA THR A 39 -8.21 16.56 7.09
C THR A 39 -8.15 15.34 6.20
N GLU A 40 -9.35 14.97 5.77
CA GLU A 40 -9.61 14.49 4.43
C GLU A 40 -8.98 15.51 3.46
N LYS A 41 -7.70 15.31 3.13
CA LYS A 41 -7.01 16.14 2.16
C LYS A 41 -7.53 15.75 0.78
N SER A 42 -8.38 16.61 0.24
CA SER A 42 -8.70 16.70 -1.16
C SER A 42 -7.42 16.49 -1.99
N GLN A 43 -7.43 15.49 -2.87
CA GLN A 43 -6.44 15.38 -3.92
C GLN A 43 -6.67 16.55 -4.89
N GLU A 44 -5.97 17.63 -4.62
CA GLU A 44 -5.68 18.66 -5.62
C GLU A 44 -5.03 17.97 -6.84
N PRO A 45 -5.44 18.28 -8.08
CA PRO A 45 -4.87 17.68 -9.28
C PRO A 45 -3.35 17.86 -9.25
N GLN A 46 -2.63 16.76 -9.03
CA GLN A 46 -1.17 16.74 -9.01
C GLN A 46 -0.73 16.99 -10.45
N VAL A 47 -0.38 18.24 -10.78
CA VAL A 47 0.22 18.54 -12.08
C VAL A 47 1.56 17.81 -12.10
N LEU A 48 1.65 16.73 -12.88
CA LEU A 48 2.87 15.96 -12.99
C LEU A 48 3.97 16.88 -13.56
N ALA A 49 5.08 17.02 -12.82
CA ALA A 49 6.25 17.77 -13.28
C ALA A 49 6.99 17.09 -14.46
N TYR A 50 6.57 15.87 -14.80
CA TYR A 50 7.15 15.02 -15.84
C TYR A 50 6.04 14.59 -16.80
N ASN A 51 6.42 14.39 -18.07
CA ASN A 51 5.54 13.85 -19.09
C ASN A 51 5.62 12.31 -19.13
N VAL A 52 4.58 11.68 -19.67
CA VAL A 52 4.61 10.24 -19.95
C VAL A 52 5.81 9.93 -20.85
N GLY A 53 6.64 8.98 -20.41
CA GLY A 53 7.90 8.61 -21.07
C GLY A 53 9.15 9.29 -20.48
N ASP A 54 9.00 10.26 -19.59
CA ASP A 54 10.15 10.86 -18.92
C ASP A 54 10.71 9.94 -17.83
N LYS A 55 12.03 10.00 -17.66
CA LYS A 55 12.70 9.40 -16.50
C LYS A 55 12.34 10.18 -15.25
N VAL A 56 11.95 9.49 -14.19
CA VAL A 56 11.68 10.10 -12.88
C VAL A 56 12.77 9.79 -11.86
N PRO A 57 12.98 10.63 -10.83
CA PRO A 57 13.93 10.35 -9.77
C PRO A 57 13.48 9.14 -8.92
N ASN A 58 14.39 8.18 -8.67
CA ASN A 58 14.06 6.97 -7.92
C ASN A 58 13.58 7.28 -6.49
N ASN A 59 14.14 8.31 -5.85
CA ASN A 59 13.74 8.74 -4.51
C ASN A 59 12.34 9.38 -4.44
N GLN A 60 11.71 9.64 -5.58
CA GLN A 60 10.36 10.17 -5.68
C GLN A 60 9.32 9.12 -6.09
N VAL A 61 9.70 7.84 -6.08
CA VAL A 61 8.83 6.72 -6.45
C VAL A 61 8.54 5.88 -5.22
N CYS A 62 7.28 5.51 -5.03
CA CYS A 62 6.91 4.44 -4.12
C CYS A 62 7.08 3.10 -4.83
N MET A 63 8.11 2.34 -4.44
CA MET A 63 8.44 1.06 -5.09
C MET A 63 7.43 -0.05 -4.78
N VAL A 64 6.66 0.08 -3.68
CA VAL A 64 5.56 -0.84 -3.34
C VAL A 64 4.37 -0.64 -4.27
N ASN A 65 4.01 0.63 -4.52
CA ASN A 65 2.82 0.97 -5.30
C ASN A 65 3.11 1.14 -6.80
N ASN A 66 4.39 1.16 -7.21
CA ASN A 66 4.80 1.45 -8.58
C ASN A 66 4.27 2.80 -9.07
N ALA A 67 4.39 3.82 -8.21
CA ALA A 67 3.85 5.15 -8.49
C ALA A 67 4.88 6.24 -8.21
N TYR A 68 4.94 7.23 -9.09
CA TYR A 68 5.62 8.50 -8.88
C TYR A 68 4.81 9.36 -7.92
N MET A 69 5.49 9.91 -6.92
CA MET A 69 4.86 10.56 -5.76
C MET A 69 5.07 12.08 -5.73
N GLY A 70 5.87 12.64 -6.64
CA GLY A 70 6.06 14.10 -6.75
C GLY A 70 6.91 14.76 -5.66
N LYS A 71 7.47 13.97 -4.74
CA LYS A 71 8.27 14.44 -3.60
C LYS A 71 9.20 13.32 -3.13
N ASP A 72 10.15 13.62 -2.28
CA ASP A 72 11.05 12.59 -1.73
C ASP A 72 10.30 11.64 -0.80
N GLN A 73 10.62 10.35 -0.92
CA GLN A 73 10.03 9.25 -0.16
C GLN A 73 10.98 8.77 0.94
N PHE A 74 10.50 7.92 1.84
CA PHE A 74 11.33 7.34 2.89
C PHE A 74 12.33 6.35 2.30
N GLU A 75 13.61 6.55 2.60
CA GLU A 75 14.67 5.60 2.29
C GLU A 75 14.53 4.33 3.12
N VAL A 76 14.73 3.18 2.46
CA VAL A 76 14.68 1.87 3.10
C VAL A 76 15.92 1.08 2.67
N PRO A 77 16.99 1.12 3.49
CA PRO A 77 18.17 0.30 3.26
C PRO A 77 17.86 -1.19 3.43
N TYR A 78 18.21 -2.00 2.43
CA TYR A 78 18.07 -3.45 2.48
C TYR A 78 19.14 -4.10 1.60
N ASP A 79 19.87 -5.08 2.14
CA ASP A 79 20.89 -5.85 1.41
C ASP A 79 21.90 -4.98 0.64
N GLY A 80 22.37 -3.90 1.30
CA GLY A 80 23.33 -2.96 0.72
C GLY A 80 22.78 -2.03 -0.37
N LYS A 81 21.46 -2.02 -0.60
CA LYS A 81 20.78 -1.15 -1.58
C LYS A 81 19.75 -0.25 -0.89
N THR A 82 19.34 0.80 -1.57
CA THR A 82 18.32 1.74 -1.08
C THR A 82 17.04 1.64 -1.91
N TYR A 83 15.93 1.43 -1.23
CA TYR A 83 14.58 1.42 -1.79
C TYR A 83 13.78 2.59 -1.23
N TYR A 84 12.59 2.83 -1.79
CA TYR A 84 11.77 3.98 -1.44
C TYR A 84 10.29 3.62 -1.22
N GLY A 85 9.75 4.04 -0.09
CA GLY A 85 8.35 3.81 0.30
C GLY A 85 7.64 5.10 0.71
N CYS A 86 6.35 5.23 0.40
CA CYS A 86 5.60 6.47 0.65
C CYS A 86 4.97 6.60 2.04
N CYS A 87 4.99 5.54 2.84
CA CYS A 87 4.43 5.51 4.19
C CYS A 87 5.07 4.37 5.01
N ASN A 88 4.81 4.37 6.32
CA ASN A 88 5.37 3.37 7.25
C ASN A 88 5.06 1.92 6.82
N MET A 89 3.86 1.65 6.29
CA MET A 89 3.53 0.32 5.77
C MET A 89 4.41 -0.08 4.58
N CYS A 90 4.77 0.86 3.70
CA CYS A 90 5.68 0.58 2.59
C CYS A 90 7.10 0.34 3.09
N VAL A 91 7.54 1.10 4.10
CA VAL A 91 8.85 0.93 4.75
C VAL A 91 8.97 -0.46 5.38
N GLU A 92 7.93 -0.92 6.07
CA GLU A 92 7.88 -2.25 6.65
C GLU A 92 7.81 -3.36 5.59
N ARG A 93 7.10 -3.13 4.48
CA ARG A 93 6.90 -4.15 3.45
C ARG A 93 8.15 -4.45 2.64
N ILE A 94 8.93 -3.43 2.25
CA ILE A 94 10.12 -3.57 1.40
C ILE A 94 11.11 -4.68 1.85
N PRO A 95 11.55 -4.73 3.11
CA PRO A 95 12.48 -5.78 3.55
C PRO A 95 11.83 -7.17 3.65
N ASN A 96 10.51 -7.23 3.80
CA ASN A 96 9.77 -8.46 4.10
C ASN A 96 9.10 -9.10 2.86
N ASP A 97 8.90 -8.34 1.79
CA ASP A 97 8.23 -8.77 0.56
C ASP A 97 9.12 -8.45 -0.65
N GLU A 98 9.63 -9.49 -1.29
CA GLU A 98 10.51 -9.36 -2.45
C GLU A 98 9.80 -8.68 -3.65
N THR A 99 8.47 -8.77 -3.75
CA THR A 99 7.72 -8.12 -4.83
C THR A 99 7.78 -6.58 -4.76
N ALA A 100 8.04 -6.03 -3.57
CA ALA A 100 8.30 -4.61 -3.39
C ALA A 100 9.68 -4.18 -3.93
N ARG A 101 10.60 -5.13 -4.12
CA ARG A 101 11.98 -4.89 -4.57
C ARG A 101 12.24 -5.34 -6.00
N LYS A 102 11.40 -6.22 -6.57
CA LYS A 102 11.54 -6.74 -7.94
C LYS A 102 10.55 -6.12 -8.91
N ALA A 103 10.98 -5.99 -10.17
CA ALA A 103 10.14 -5.63 -11.31
C ALA A 103 10.52 -6.44 -12.55
N THR A 104 9.63 -6.50 -13.53
CA THR A 104 9.94 -7.07 -14.85
C THR A 104 10.28 -5.95 -15.81
N ASP A 105 11.45 -6.03 -16.45
CA ASP A 105 11.83 -5.12 -17.53
C ASP A 105 10.90 -5.33 -18.76
N PRO A 106 10.11 -4.32 -19.19
CA PRO A 106 9.17 -4.48 -20.30
C PRO A 106 9.80 -4.82 -21.65
N PHE A 107 11.07 -4.48 -21.86
CA PHE A 107 11.78 -4.77 -23.12
C PHE A 107 12.27 -6.22 -23.16
N THR A 108 12.91 -6.68 -22.09
CA THR A 108 13.60 -7.99 -22.07
C THR A 108 12.79 -9.11 -21.41
N GLY A 109 11.78 -8.77 -20.61
CA GLY A 109 11.06 -9.71 -19.76
C GLY A 109 11.84 -10.20 -18.53
N LYS A 110 13.06 -9.70 -18.31
CA LYS A 110 13.92 -10.11 -17.20
C LYS A 110 13.42 -9.53 -15.87
N GLN A 111 13.52 -10.32 -14.80
CA GLN A 111 13.35 -9.84 -13.43
C GLN A 111 14.56 -9.00 -13.02
N ILE A 112 14.31 -7.78 -12.56
CA ILE A 112 15.32 -6.79 -12.17
C ILE A 112 15.05 -6.26 -10.76
N ASP A 113 16.09 -5.69 -10.16
CA ASP A 113 16.01 -5.03 -8.86
C ASP A 113 15.62 -3.55 -9.03
N LYS A 114 14.55 -3.13 -8.35
CA LYS A 114 14.00 -1.77 -8.42
C LYS A 114 14.98 -0.71 -7.91
N ALA A 115 15.89 -1.04 -6.99
CA ALA A 115 16.84 -0.06 -6.45
C ALA A 115 17.73 0.56 -7.52
N ASN A 116 18.09 -0.22 -8.55
CA ASN A 116 19.00 0.19 -9.63
C ASN A 116 18.28 0.42 -10.97
N ALA A 117 16.95 0.36 -10.99
CA ALA A 117 16.19 0.46 -12.22
C ALA A 117 16.20 1.87 -12.81
N TYR A 118 16.09 1.94 -14.13
CA TYR A 118 15.73 3.13 -14.87
C TYR A 118 14.20 3.26 -14.87
N ILE A 119 13.67 4.20 -14.08
CA ILE A 119 12.23 4.32 -13.82
C ILE A 119 11.63 5.39 -14.72
N VAL A 120 10.55 5.04 -15.44
CA VAL A 120 9.88 5.91 -16.41
C VAL A 120 8.42 6.10 -16.01
N LEU A 121 7.94 7.33 -16.13
CA LEU A 121 6.52 7.65 -15.97
C LEU A 121 5.70 7.00 -17.10
N LYS A 122 4.80 6.09 -16.74
CA LYS A 122 4.02 5.27 -17.67
C LYS A 122 2.76 5.96 -18.16
N ASP A 123 2.11 6.72 -17.30
CA ASP A 123 0.83 7.37 -17.59
C ASP A 123 0.63 8.65 -16.77
N GLN A 124 -0.44 9.37 -17.11
CA GLN A 124 -0.80 10.66 -16.51
C GLN A 124 -1.32 10.54 -15.07
N ILE A 125 -1.52 9.32 -14.54
CA ILE A 125 -2.00 9.08 -13.17
C ILE A 125 -0.80 8.82 -12.23
N GLY A 126 0.41 8.69 -12.79
CA GLY A 126 1.64 8.55 -12.00
C GLY A 126 2.16 7.13 -11.92
N ASN A 127 1.61 6.15 -12.65
CA ASN A 127 2.19 4.81 -12.66
C ASN A 127 3.58 4.85 -13.29
N VAL A 128 4.47 3.94 -12.87
CA VAL A 128 5.82 3.82 -13.44
C VAL A 128 6.11 2.43 -13.97
N ASP A 129 6.92 2.37 -15.02
CA ASP A 129 7.57 1.14 -15.47
C ASP A 129 9.06 1.17 -15.11
N TYR A 130 9.65 -0.02 -14.92
CA TYR A 130 11.05 -0.20 -14.49
C TYR A 130 11.83 -0.89 -15.60
N PHE A 131 12.94 -0.31 -16.03
CA PHE A 131 13.86 -0.91 -17.00
C PHE A 131 15.20 -1.22 -16.34
N GLU A 132 15.91 -2.23 -16.83
CA GLU A 132 17.26 -2.57 -16.34
C GLU A 132 18.23 -1.40 -16.57
N ASN A 133 18.02 -0.65 -17.65
CA ASN A 133 18.83 0.49 -18.05
C ASN A 133 18.08 1.37 -19.07
N GLU A 134 18.66 2.54 -19.39
CA GLU A 134 18.11 3.50 -20.35
C GLU A 134 18.02 2.94 -21.77
N ASP A 135 18.96 2.09 -22.19
CA ASP A 135 18.98 1.53 -23.55
C ASP A 135 17.79 0.58 -23.78
N ASN A 136 17.40 -0.20 -22.78
CA ASN A 136 16.19 -1.03 -22.84
C ASN A 136 14.94 -0.17 -23.00
N TYR A 137 14.85 0.95 -22.26
CA TYR A 137 13.75 1.89 -22.44
C TYR A 137 13.73 2.49 -23.86
N LYS A 138 14.87 2.96 -24.37
CA LYS A 138 14.98 3.52 -25.73
C LYS A 138 14.51 2.53 -26.80
N LYS A 139 14.92 1.26 -26.69
CA LYS A 139 14.49 0.21 -27.62
C LYS A 139 13.00 -0.06 -27.49
N PHE A 140 12.48 -0.17 -26.27
CA PHE A 140 11.06 -0.39 -26.01
C PHE A 140 10.18 0.72 -26.60
N SER A 141 10.58 1.99 -26.45
CA SER A 141 9.83 3.14 -26.96
C SER A 141 9.80 3.23 -28.49
N GLN A 142 10.72 2.56 -29.19
CA GLN A 142 10.72 2.47 -30.65
C GLN A 142 9.82 1.36 -31.21
N LEU A 143 9.32 0.46 -30.36
CA LEU A 143 8.42 -0.63 -30.75
C LEU A 143 6.94 -0.21 -30.78
N LYS A 144 6.63 1.01 -30.34
CA LYS A 144 5.27 1.55 -30.19
C LYS A 144 4.85 2.40 -31.38
#